data_AF-A0A1W1UZ08-F1
#
_entry.id   AF-A0A1W1UZ08-F1
#
_cell.length_a   1.000
_cell.length_b   1.000
_cell.length_c   1.000
_cell.angle_alpha   90.00
_cell.angle_beta   90.00
_cell.angle_gamma   90.00
#
_symmetry.space_group_name_H-M   'P 1'
#
loop_
_entity.id
_entity.type
_entity.pdbx_description
1 polymer ?
#
loop_
_entity_poly.entity_id
_entity_poly.type
_entity_poly.pdbx_seq_one_letter_code
_entity_poly.pdbx_strand_id
1 'polypeptide(L)'
;MLKFKEAIIDYDDQILCTLEDGRCALVDLKNKTLVIEILLDSFMKWFPYGGNTNISKEKVELTKKIIETTDKIGCNYYAEKYLEDEQIKKQYDKLKQEAGYNY
;
A
#
# COMPACT_ATOMS: atom_id res chain seq x y z
N MET A 1 -9.62 -10.91 -2.16
CA MET A 1 -10.02 -9.62 -2.75
C MET A 1 -9.36 -8.53 -1.92
N LEU A 2 -8.62 -7.62 -2.56
CA LEU A 2 -7.95 -6.53 -1.87
C LEU A 2 -8.98 -5.55 -1.30
N LYS A 3 -8.70 -5.01 -0.12
CA LYS A 3 -9.57 -4.02 0.52
C LYS A 3 -8.74 -2.87 1.05
N PHE A 4 -9.17 -1.67 0.69
CA PHE A 4 -8.61 -0.42 1.16
C PHE A 4 -8.87 -0.24 2.65
N LYS A 5 -7.86 0.17 3.42
CA LYS A 5 -8.00 0.54 4.84
C LYS A 5 -7.88 2.05 5.01
N GLU A 6 -6.76 2.63 4.61
CA GLU A 6 -6.48 4.05 4.80
C GLU A 6 -5.51 4.58 3.75
N ALA A 7 -5.69 5.84 3.31
CA ALA A 7 -4.75 6.54 2.46
C ALA A 7 -3.78 7.34 3.34
N ILE A 8 -2.48 7.21 3.08
CA ILE A 8 -1.40 7.73 3.94
C ILE A 8 -0.73 8.94 3.30
N ILE A 9 -0.38 8.83 2.01
CA ILE A 9 0.34 9.87 1.27
C ILE A 9 -0.29 10.05 -0.11
N ASP A 10 -0.49 11.31 -0.49
CA ASP A 10 -0.78 11.74 -1.85
C ASP A 10 0.48 12.36 -2.46
N TYR A 11 0.93 11.78 -3.57
CA TYR A 11 2.03 12.28 -4.38
C TYR A 11 1.59 12.32 -5.84
N ASP A 12 1.15 13.50 -6.31
CA ASP A 12 0.59 13.71 -7.65
C ASP A 12 -0.55 12.73 -7.98
N ASP A 13 -0.36 11.84 -8.95
CA ASP A 13 -1.33 10.82 -9.34
C ASP A 13 -1.08 9.49 -8.60
N GLN A 14 -0.30 9.47 -7.52
CA GLN A 14 0.03 8.26 -6.78
C GLN A 14 -0.42 8.36 -5.32
N ILE A 15 -1.21 7.38 -4.87
CA ILE A 15 -1.68 7.28 -3.49
C ILE A 15 -1.01 6.10 -2.80
N LEU A 16 -0.27 6.37 -1.74
CA LEU A 16 0.20 5.33 -0.82
C LEU A 16 -0.90 5.05 0.20
N CYS A 17 -1.28 3.79 0.34
CA CYS A 17 -2.35 3.36 1.23
C CYS A 17 -2.00 2.07 1.98
N THR A 18 -2.74 1.80 3.05
CA THR A 18 -2.73 0.51 3.75
C THR A 18 -3.94 -0.32 3.34
N LEU A 19 -3.80 -1.64 3.44
CA LEU A 19 -4.82 -2.62 3.11
C LEU A 19 -5.31 -3.34 4.37
N GLU A 20 -6.53 -3.87 4.34
CA GLU A 20 -7.10 -4.57 5.50
C GLU A 20 -6.37 -5.87 5.86
N ASP A 21 -5.64 -6.47 4.91
CA ASP A 21 -4.87 -7.70 5.12
C ASP A 21 -3.47 -7.46 5.74
N GLY A 22 -3.20 -6.22 6.15
CA GLY A 22 -1.94 -5.79 6.74
C GLY A 22 -0.89 -5.40 5.72
N ARG A 23 -1.12 -5.46 4.41
CA ARG A 23 -0.13 -4.97 3.44
C ARG A 23 -0.33 -3.48 3.17
N CYS A 24 0.56 -2.90 2.37
CA CYS A 24 0.42 -1.56 1.84
C CYS A 24 0.48 -1.58 0.31
N ALA A 25 -0.04 -0.53 -0.32
CA ALA A 25 -0.02 -0.42 -1.76
C ALA A 25 0.22 1.02 -2.21
N LEU A 26 0.96 1.14 -3.31
CA LEU A 26 1.05 2.37 -4.08
C LEU A 26 0.12 2.27 -5.28
N VAL A 27 -0.88 3.15 -5.35
CA VAL A 27 -1.91 3.16 -6.39
C VAL A 27 -1.65 4.33 -7.34
N ASP A 28 -1.43 4.03 -8.61
CA ASP A 28 -1.33 5.02 -9.68
C ASP A 28 -2.73 5.29 -10.25
N LEU A 29 -3.26 6.47 -9.95
CA LEU A 29 -4.60 6.92 -10.33
C LEU A 29 -4.74 7.11 -11.84
N LYS A 30 -3.67 7.50 -12.53
CA LYS A 30 -3.64 7.77 -13.96
C LYS A 30 -3.62 6.48 -14.77
N ASN A 31 -2.74 5.55 -14.40
CA ASN A 31 -2.57 4.27 -15.09
C ASN A 31 -3.52 3.18 -14.58
N LYS A 32 -4.20 3.44 -13.45
CA LYS A 32 -5.10 2.51 -12.76
C LYS A 32 -4.40 1.20 -12.40
N THR A 33 -3.15 1.31 -11.96
CA THR A 33 -2.31 0.18 -11.55
C THR A 33 -2.01 0.30 -10.07
N LEU A 34 -1.66 -0.81 -9.42
CA LEU A 34 -1.15 -0.75 -8.06
C LEU A 34 0.01 -1.73 -7.84
N VAL A 35 0.90 -1.36 -6.94
CA VAL A 35 2.00 -2.22 -6.47
C VAL A 35 1.79 -2.48 -4.98
N ILE A 36 1.86 -3.76 -4.57
CA ILE A 36 1.70 -4.21 -3.19
C ILE A 36 3.06 -4.53 -2.58
N GLU A 37 3.26 -4.02 -1.38
CA GLU A 37 4.42 -4.27 -0.51
C GLU A 37 3.94 -4.52 0.92
N ILE A 38 4.86 -4.93 1.80
CA ILE A 38 4.53 -5.15 3.23
C ILE A 38 4.88 -3.95 4.10
N LEU A 39 5.91 -3.18 3.71
CA LEU A 39 6.46 -2.06 4.46
C LEU A 39 6.31 -0.76 3.67
N LEU A 40 5.77 0.29 4.27
CA LEU A 40 5.64 1.61 3.64
C LEU A 40 7.01 2.16 3.20
N ASP A 41 8.05 1.89 3.99
CA ASP A 41 9.43 2.28 3.70
C ASP A 41 9.96 1.74 2.35
N SER A 42 9.38 0.65 1.82
CA SER A 42 9.70 0.16 0.47
C SER A 42 9.42 1.22 -0.60
N PHE A 43 8.39 2.05 -0.39
CA PHE A 43 7.97 3.09 -1.33
C PHE A 43 8.61 4.46 -1.06
N MET A 44 9.09 4.72 0.16
CA MET A 44 9.64 6.04 0.51
C MET A 44 10.85 6.43 -0.34
N LYS A 45 11.59 5.46 -0.89
CA LYS A 45 12.68 5.71 -1.86
C LYS A 45 12.20 6.35 -3.16
N TRP A 46 10.91 6.21 -3.50
CA TRP A 46 10.30 6.77 -4.69
C TRP A 46 9.69 8.15 -4.45
N PHE A 47 9.62 8.59 -3.19
CA PHE A 47 9.10 9.91 -2.78
C PHE A 47 10.17 10.74 -2.06
N PRO A 48 11.29 11.10 -2.74
CA PRO A 48 12.41 11.78 -2.10
C PRO A 48 12.07 13.18 -1.56
N TYR A 49 10.97 13.78 -2.04
CA TYR A 49 10.48 15.10 -1.61
C TYR A 49 9.29 15.02 -0.64
N GLY A 50 8.96 13.81 -0.17
CA GLY A 50 7.76 13.54 0.62
C GLY A 50 6.49 13.63 -0.23
N GLY A 51 5.33 13.49 0.41
CA GLY A 51 4.03 13.74 -0.20
C GLY A 51 3.07 14.38 0.79
N ASN A 52 1.87 14.70 0.33
CA ASN A 52 0.85 15.38 1.11
C ASN A 52 0.02 14.38 1.93
N THR A 53 -0.20 14.67 3.22
CA THR A 53 -1.07 13.86 4.08
C THR A 53 -2.53 14.31 4.05
N ASN A 54 -2.83 15.48 3.47
CA ASN A 54 -4.18 15.96 3.26
C ASN A 54 -4.70 15.51 1.88
N ILE A 55 -5.26 14.31 1.85
CA ILE A 55 -5.70 13.62 0.64
C ILE A 55 -7.16 13.98 0.36
N SER A 56 -7.47 14.38 -0.88
CA SER A 56 -8.84 14.72 -1.25
C SER A 56 -9.77 13.50 -1.20
N LYS A 57 -11.03 13.72 -0.81
CA LYS A 57 -12.05 12.66 -0.82
C LYS A 57 -12.19 12.00 -2.19
N GLU A 58 -12.09 12.79 -3.26
CA GLU A 58 -12.15 12.29 -4.63
C GLU A 58 -11.03 11.28 -4.93
N LYS A 59 -9.78 11.60 -4.56
CA LYS A 59 -8.65 10.69 -4.73
C LYS A 59 -8.80 9.43 -3.87
N VAL A 60 -9.31 9.55 -2.64
CA VAL A 60 -9.60 8.39 -1.78
C VAL A 60 -10.63 7.45 -2.43
N GLU A 61 -11.74 7.99 -2.94
CA GLU A 61 -12.77 7.18 -3.61
C GLU A 61 -12.25 6.55 -4.92
N LEU A 62 -11.44 7.28 -5.69
CA LEU A 62 -10.80 6.72 -6.88
C LEU A 62 -9.81 5.60 -6.52
N THR A 63 -9.05 5.75 -5.44
CA THR A 63 -8.11 4.74 -4.93
C THR A 63 -8.84 3.46 -4.55
N LYS A 64 -9.93 3.57 -3.79
CA LYS A 64 -10.79 2.42 -3.43
C LYS A 64 -11.27 1.69 -4.67
N LYS A 65 -11.81 2.43 -5.64
CA LYS A 65 -12.31 1.87 -6.90
C LYS A 65 -11.22 1.13 -7.67
N ILE A 66 -10.00 1.67 -7.75
CA ILE A 66 -8.90 1.01 -8.45
C ILE A 66 -8.52 -0.30 -7.73
N ILE A 67 -8.38 -0.27 -6.39
CA ILE A 67 -8.06 -1.46 -5.59
C ILE A 67 -9.08 -2.60 -5.81
N GLU A 68 -10.37 -2.26 -5.94
CA GLU A 68 -11.43 -3.24 -6.12
C GLU A 68 -11.54 -3.80 -7.54
N THR A 69 -11.10 -3.05 -8.55
CA THR A 69 -11.43 -3.35 -9.96
C THR A 69 -10.25 -3.62 -10.86
N THR A 70 -9.03 -3.23 -10.48
CA THR A 70 -7.86 -3.40 -11.36
C THR A 70 -7.35 -4.84 -11.40
N ASP A 71 -6.97 -5.28 -12.59
CA ASP A 71 -6.23 -6.52 -12.85
C ASP A 71 -4.71 -6.27 -12.97
N LYS A 72 -4.29 -4.99 -13.00
CA LYS A 72 -2.89 -4.58 -13.15
C LYS A 72 -2.21 -4.41 -11.79
N ILE A 73 -1.91 -5.55 -11.17
CA ILE A 73 -1.33 -5.63 -9.84
C ILE A 73 0.11 -6.11 -9.94
N GLY A 74 1.05 -5.27 -9.49
CA GLY A 74 2.39 -5.70 -9.15
C GLY A 74 2.41 -6.17 -7.69
N CYS A 75 2.91 -7.37 -7.42
CA CYS A 75 3.12 -7.85 -6.06
C CYS A 75 4.49 -8.51 -5.99
N ASN A 76 5.30 -8.14 -5.00
CA ASN A 76 6.59 -8.81 -4.83
C ASN A 76 6.39 -10.19 -4.18
N TYR A 77 7.39 -11.07 -4.33
CA TYR A 77 7.34 -12.44 -3.80
C TYR A 77 7.03 -12.50 -2.30
N TYR A 78 7.63 -11.60 -1.50
CA TYR A 78 7.42 -11.61 -0.06
C TYR A 78 6.03 -11.13 0.34
N ALA A 79 5.44 -10.18 -0.39
CA ALA A 79 4.10 -9.65 -0.16
C ALA A 79 3.00 -10.65 -0.54
N GLU A 80 3.29 -11.57 -1.47
CA GLU A 80 2.47 -12.76 -1.69
C GLU A 80 2.62 -13.73 -0.52
N LYS A 81 3.86 -14.09 -0.17
CA LYS A 81 4.14 -15.03 0.92
C LYS A 81 3.69 -14.56 2.30
N TYR A 82 3.60 -13.25 2.53
CA TYR A 82 3.11 -12.67 3.76
C TYR A 82 1.68 -13.13 4.11
N LEU A 83 0.87 -13.49 3.11
CA LEU A 83 -0.48 -14.02 3.32
C LEU A 83 -0.54 -15.54 3.45
N GLU A 84 0.51 -16.26 3.03
CA GLU A 84 0.52 -17.72 2.92
C GLU A 84 1.40 -18.39 3.98
N ASP A 85 2.47 -17.73 4.40
CA ASP A 85 3.53 -18.26 5.27
C ASP A 85 3.54 -17.53 6.61
N GLU A 86 3.20 -18.27 7.67
CA GLU A 86 3.11 -17.74 9.03
C GLU A 86 4.47 -17.26 9.57
N GLN A 87 5.59 -17.87 9.16
CA GLN A 87 6.91 -17.44 9.60
C GLN A 87 7.29 -16.11 8.95
N ILE A 88 7.05 -15.96 7.66
CA ILE A 88 7.26 -14.69 6.94
C ILE A 88 6.35 -13.62 7.54
N LYS A 89 5.08 -13.92 7.78
CA LYS A 89 4.14 -13.00 8.42
C LYS A 89 4.65 -12.52 9.78
N LYS A 90 5.07 -13.43 10.67
CA LYS A 90 5.63 -13.09 11.99
C LYS A 90 6.87 -12.21 11.90
N GLN A 91 7.77 -12.48 10.95
CA GLN A 91 8.98 -11.67 10.76
C GLN A 91 8.63 -10.24 10.36
N TYR A 92 7.74 -10.06 9.38
CA TYR A 92 7.33 -8.74 8.95
C TYR A 92 6.48 -8.01 10.00
N ASP A 93 5.57 -8.69 10.68
CA ASP A 93 4.77 -8.09 11.75
C ASP A 93 5.66 -7.55 12.89
N LYS A 94 6.76 -8.24 13.19
CA LYS A 94 7.78 -7.75 14.12
C LYS A 94 8.48 -6.49 13.58
N LEU A 95 8.91 -6.50 12.31
CA LEU A 95 9.55 -5.33 11.68
C LEU A 95 8.62 -4.12 11.66
N LYS A 96 7.34 -4.32 11.38
CA LYS A 96 6.32 -3.27 11.41
C LYS A 96 6.18 -2.67 12.81
N GLN A 97 6.13 -3.51 13.84
CA GLN A 97 6.07 -3.05 15.23
C GLN A 97 7.31 -2.23 15.60
N GLU A 98 8.50 -2.69 15.22
CA GLU A 98 9.77 -1.98 15.43
C GLU A 98 9.81 -0.64 14.70
N ALA A 99 9.21 -0.55 13.51
CA ALA A 99 9.08 0.68 12.73
C ALA A 99 7.91 1.59 13.18
N GLY A 100 7.09 1.17 14.15
CA GLY A 100 5.96 1.95 14.66
C GLY A 100 4.73 1.95 13.74
N TYR A 101 4.60 0.98 12.85
CA TYR A 101 3.41 0.83 12.00
C TYR A 101 2.26 0.14 12.73
N ASN A 102 1.03 0.58 12.45
CA ASN A 102 -0.19 0.08 13.10
C ASN A 102 -1.19 -0.58 12.12
N TYR A 103 -0.72 -1.01 10.93
CA TYR A 103 -1.58 -1.58 9.89
C TYR A 103 -1.49 -3.08 9.70
#